data_AF-A0AAE3C5M3-F1
#
_entry.id   AF-A0AAE3C5M3-F1
#
_cell.length_a   1.000
_cell.length_b   1.000
_cell.length_c   1.000
_cell.angle_alpha   90.00
_cell.angle_beta   90.00
_cell.angle_gamma   90.00
#
_symmetry.space_group_name_H-M   'P 1'
#
loop_
_entity.id
_entity.type
_entity.pdbx_description
1 polymer ?
#
loop_
_entity_poly.entity_id
_entity_poly.type
_entity_poly.pdbx_seq_one_letter_code
_entity_poly.pdbx_strand_id
1 'polypeptide(L)'
;MTERTQRLMLSTPIKALQVSNIEVAQDARARRPGMVWVLDLERARLLTESYKQTEGEPMILRRAKALKHILENMTIYIRPNELVVGNFASTPDSVVHYPEFAWKWVERETEPGNVYSEMLTDEGRRELKEIDSYWDKLAVHHIFKRIIPKGVADEIVYVFNWECATPNYQKIFQIGLKGIIQEAQKRKERLVKELVEGKINGEEYVKKTMFLDSVIIVLEAAINWAKRYAKLARELAEKEENPVRRRELETIAKNCEWVPENPPRTLHEALQCYWLIHLIVNFIELPMVGDGIRFDVCFNPYYEKD
;
A
#
# COMPACT_ATOMS: atom_id res chain seq x y z
N MET A 1 -10.30 21.78 32.83
CA MET A 1 -10.69 20.58 32.05
C MET A 1 -12.15 20.31 32.33
N THR A 2 -12.98 20.04 31.31
CA THR A 2 -14.42 19.83 31.55
C THR A 2 -14.68 18.50 32.25
N GLU A 3 -15.76 18.42 33.01
CA GLU A 3 -16.21 17.19 33.69
C GLU A 3 -16.38 16.02 32.71
N ARG A 4 -16.82 16.33 31.47
CA ARG A 4 -16.89 15.38 30.35
C ARG A 4 -15.51 14.84 29.95
N THR A 5 -14.49 15.70 29.88
CA THR A 5 -13.11 15.31 29.55
C THR A 5 -12.50 14.41 30.64
N GLN A 6 -12.76 14.72 31.92
CA GLN A 6 -12.32 13.88 33.04
C GLN A 6 -13.01 12.50 33.02
N ARG A 7 -14.32 12.46 32.75
CA ARG A 7 -15.08 11.21 32.67
C ARG A 7 -14.59 10.33 31.50
N LEU A 8 -14.29 10.93 30.34
CA LEU A 8 -13.71 10.23 29.18
C LEU A 8 -12.30 9.69 29.48
N MET A 9 -11.42 10.45 30.14
CA MET A 9 -10.10 9.93 30.51
C MET A 9 -10.17 8.72 31.45
N LEU A 10 -11.12 8.71 32.38
CA LEU A 10 -11.30 7.62 33.33
C LEU A 10 -12.01 6.40 32.71
N SER A 11 -12.88 6.61 31.70
CA SER A 11 -13.65 5.54 31.06
C SER A 11 -13.04 5.03 29.75
N THR A 12 -11.95 5.64 29.26
CA THR A 12 -11.25 5.18 28.06
C THR A 12 -10.26 4.09 28.47
N PRO A 13 -10.37 2.86 27.93
CA PRO A 13 -9.36 1.83 28.14
C PRO A 13 -7.99 2.36 27.72
N ILE A 14 -7.05 2.43 28.67
CA ILE A 14 -5.66 2.84 28.42
C ILE A 14 -5.06 1.83 27.43
N LYS A 15 -4.90 2.24 26.17
CA LYS A 15 -4.45 1.40 25.05
C LYS A 15 -2.93 1.15 25.06
N ALA A 16 -2.32 1.12 26.23
CA ALA A 16 -0.88 0.93 26.39
C ALA A 16 -0.58 0.20 27.71
N LEU A 17 -1.17 -0.99 27.89
CA LEU A 17 -0.46 -2.04 28.59
C LEU A 17 0.29 -2.84 27.52
N GLN A 18 1.60 -2.71 27.50
CA GLN A 18 2.48 -3.66 26.84
C GLN A 18 2.35 -4.97 27.62
N VAL A 19 1.34 -5.76 27.27
CA VAL A 19 1.04 -7.00 27.99
C VAL A 19 2.11 -8.02 27.60
N SER A 20 3.08 -8.23 28.47
CA SER A 20 3.95 -9.40 28.49
C SER A 20 3.18 -10.66 28.90
N ASN A 21 2.02 -10.93 28.29
CA ASN A 21 1.27 -12.17 28.46
C ASN A 21 1.31 -12.95 27.15
N ILE A 22 2.41 -13.66 26.96
CA ILE A 22 2.65 -14.54 25.81
C ILE A 22 1.53 -15.61 25.70
N GLU A 23 0.90 -16.00 26.82
CA GLU A 23 -0.16 -17.01 26.88
C GLU A 23 -1.54 -16.52 26.40
N VAL A 24 -2.00 -15.32 26.80
CA VAL A 24 -3.25 -14.73 26.27
C VAL A 24 -3.12 -14.45 24.77
N ALA A 25 -1.91 -14.19 24.30
CA ALA A 25 -1.61 -13.94 22.91
C ALA A 25 -1.64 -15.21 22.03
N GLN A 26 -1.67 -16.43 22.55
CA GLN A 26 -1.77 -17.62 21.66
C GLN A 26 -3.19 -17.80 21.11
N ASP A 27 -4.21 -17.63 21.95
CA ASP A 27 -5.62 -17.80 21.56
C ASP A 27 -6.12 -16.61 20.71
N ALA A 28 -5.60 -15.41 20.99
CA ALA A 28 -5.96 -14.18 20.26
C ALA A 28 -5.15 -13.94 18.97
N ARG A 29 -4.06 -14.68 18.71
CA ARG A 29 -3.17 -14.42 17.56
C ARG A 29 -3.73 -14.88 16.22
N ALA A 30 -4.73 -15.76 16.18
CA ALA A 30 -5.04 -16.47 14.95
C ALA A 30 -6.48 -16.35 14.45
N ARG A 31 -7.49 -16.13 15.30
CA ARG A 31 -8.89 -16.34 14.89
C ARG A 31 -9.83 -15.38 15.59
N ARG A 32 -10.55 -14.56 14.81
CA ARG A 32 -11.84 -14.04 15.28
C ARG A 32 -12.82 -15.22 15.13
N PRO A 33 -13.54 -15.65 16.17
CA PRO A 33 -14.48 -16.76 16.05
C PRO A 33 -15.46 -16.54 14.89
N GLY A 34 -15.52 -17.50 13.95
CA GLY A 34 -16.33 -17.41 12.74
C GLY A 34 -15.67 -16.74 11.52
N MET A 35 -14.43 -16.25 11.63
CA MET A 35 -13.64 -15.72 10.50
C MET A 35 -12.49 -16.67 10.16
N VAL A 36 -12.46 -17.11 8.90
CA VAL A 36 -11.31 -17.79 8.31
C VAL A 36 -10.51 -16.73 7.56
N TRP A 37 -9.32 -16.39 8.07
CA TRP A 37 -8.40 -15.51 7.36
C TRP A 37 -7.77 -16.27 6.20
N VAL A 38 -7.67 -15.64 5.04
CA VAL A 38 -7.02 -16.24 3.86
C VAL A 38 -5.73 -15.47 3.57
N LEU A 39 -4.66 -16.20 3.24
CA LEU A 39 -3.44 -15.58 2.71
C LEU A 39 -3.61 -15.38 1.21
N ASP A 40 -3.72 -14.12 0.80
CA ASP A 40 -3.83 -13.75 -0.61
C ASP A 40 -2.44 -13.67 -1.26
N LEU A 41 -2.27 -14.48 -2.30
CA LEU A 41 -1.03 -14.60 -3.05
C LEU A 41 -1.01 -13.72 -4.31
N GLU A 42 -2.11 -13.04 -4.66
CA GLU A 42 -2.19 -12.26 -5.90
C GLU A 42 -1.13 -11.16 -5.98
N ARG A 43 -1.00 -10.34 -4.92
CA ARG A 43 0.00 -9.27 -4.87
C ARG A 43 1.43 -9.82 -4.97
N ALA A 44 1.71 -10.93 -4.28
CA ALA A 44 3.02 -11.58 -4.32
C ALA A 44 3.35 -12.17 -5.71
N ARG A 45 2.34 -12.74 -6.38
CA ARG A 45 2.43 -13.25 -7.76
C ARG A 45 2.76 -12.13 -8.74
N LEU A 46 1.97 -11.05 -8.74
CA LEU A 46 2.17 -9.90 -9.61
C LEU A 46 3.53 -9.23 -9.37
N LEU A 47 3.95 -9.07 -8.11
CA LEU A 47 5.28 -8.58 -7.78
C LEU A 47 6.37 -9.46 -8.42
N THR A 48 6.25 -10.77 -8.25
CA THR A 48 7.21 -11.77 -8.76
C THR A 48 7.28 -11.78 -10.28
N GLU A 49 6.14 -11.70 -10.96
CA GLU A 49 6.06 -11.59 -12.42
C GLU A 49 6.83 -10.37 -12.93
N SER A 50 6.57 -9.19 -12.35
CA SER A 50 7.24 -7.96 -12.75
C SER A 50 8.75 -8.01 -12.47
N TYR A 51 9.15 -8.59 -11.34
CA TYR A 51 10.57 -8.76 -11.03
C TYR A 51 11.27 -9.68 -12.03
N LYS A 52 10.65 -10.80 -12.43
CA LYS A 52 11.19 -11.70 -13.48
C LYS A 52 11.36 -10.96 -14.82
N GLN A 53 10.43 -10.08 -15.18
CA GLN A 53 10.48 -9.32 -16.44
C GLN A 53 11.51 -8.18 -16.44
N THR A 54 11.95 -7.72 -15.27
CA THR A 54 12.81 -6.55 -15.10
C THR A 54 14.22 -6.91 -14.60
N GLU A 55 14.64 -8.16 -14.76
CA GLU A 55 15.99 -8.59 -14.41
C GLU A 55 17.05 -7.83 -15.23
N GLY A 56 18.13 -7.40 -14.57
CA GLY A 56 19.16 -6.56 -15.17
C GLY A 56 18.83 -5.06 -15.13
N GLU A 57 17.60 -4.66 -14.82
CA GLU A 57 17.29 -3.26 -14.61
C GLU A 57 17.73 -2.74 -13.23
N PRO A 58 18.00 -1.44 -13.09
CA PRO A 58 18.27 -0.83 -11.79
C PRO A 58 17.11 -0.98 -10.81
N MET A 59 17.44 -1.24 -9.54
CA MET A 59 16.45 -1.57 -8.50
C MET A 59 15.33 -0.53 -8.35
N ILE A 60 15.64 0.77 -8.48
CA ILE A 60 14.64 1.84 -8.36
C ILE A 60 13.57 1.77 -9.46
N LEU A 61 13.95 1.36 -10.68
CA LEU A 61 13.03 1.16 -11.80
C LEU A 61 12.25 -0.15 -11.64
N ARG A 62 12.91 -1.21 -11.14
CA ARG A 62 12.24 -2.48 -10.83
C ARG A 62 11.11 -2.30 -9.81
N ARG A 63 11.34 -1.54 -8.73
CA ARG A 63 10.27 -1.21 -7.76
C ARG A 63 9.12 -0.46 -8.40
N ALA A 64 9.42 0.59 -9.18
CA ALA A 64 8.38 1.38 -9.83
C ALA A 64 7.53 0.57 -10.81
N LYS A 65 8.19 -0.26 -11.64
CA LYS A 65 7.51 -1.16 -12.59
C LYS A 65 6.71 -2.24 -11.90
N ALA A 66 7.18 -2.78 -10.79
CA ALA A 66 6.47 -3.79 -10.01
C ALA A 66 5.22 -3.23 -9.34
N LEU A 67 5.30 -2.05 -8.70
CA LEU A 67 4.11 -1.39 -8.17
C LEU A 67 3.11 -1.06 -9.29
N LYS A 68 3.59 -0.56 -10.43
CA LYS A 68 2.74 -0.33 -11.62
C LYS A 68 2.03 -1.61 -12.06
N HIS A 69 2.77 -2.72 -12.21
CA HIS A 69 2.21 -4.01 -12.61
C HIS A 69 1.16 -4.52 -11.61
N ILE A 70 1.39 -4.35 -10.31
CA ILE A 70 0.39 -4.70 -9.28
C ILE A 70 -0.86 -3.85 -9.45
N LEU A 71 -0.74 -2.52 -9.51
CA LEU A 71 -1.88 -1.62 -9.59
C LEU A 71 -2.68 -1.75 -10.90
N GLU A 72 -2.03 -2.14 -12.00
CA GLU A 72 -2.70 -2.35 -13.29
C GLU A 72 -3.46 -3.68 -13.34
N ASN A 73 -3.01 -4.72 -12.64
CA ASN A 73 -3.51 -6.08 -12.80
C ASN A 73 -4.23 -6.66 -11.58
N MET A 74 -4.01 -6.13 -10.38
CA MET A 74 -4.64 -6.65 -9.16
C MET A 74 -6.17 -6.63 -9.27
N THR A 75 -6.83 -7.59 -8.63
CA THR A 75 -8.27 -7.63 -8.53
C THR A 75 -8.78 -6.40 -7.79
N ILE A 76 -9.80 -5.75 -8.33
CA ILE A 76 -10.50 -4.64 -7.68
C ILE A 76 -11.97 -4.97 -7.49
N TYR A 77 -12.56 -4.50 -6.40
CA TYR A 77 -13.98 -4.66 -6.13
C TYR A 77 -14.55 -3.45 -5.38
N ILE A 78 -15.89 -3.34 -5.40
CA ILE A 78 -16.64 -2.38 -4.59
C ILE A 78 -17.64 -3.20 -3.77
N ARG A 79 -17.53 -3.15 -2.44
CA ARG A 79 -18.41 -3.91 -1.54
C ARG A 79 -19.82 -3.30 -1.50
N PRO A 80 -20.83 -4.06 -1.06
CA PRO A 80 -22.16 -3.51 -0.81
C PRO A 80 -22.10 -2.29 0.12
N ASN A 81 -22.76 -1.20 -0.28
CA ASN A 81 -22.88 0.05 0.47
C ASN A 81 -21.56 0.83 0.72
N GLU A 82 -20.44 0.44 0.09
CA GLU A 82 -19.22 1.27 0.14
C GLU A 82 -19.46 2.61 -0.55
N LEU A 83 -19.01 3.69 0.11
CA LEU A 83 -19.01 5.06 -0.42
C LEU A 83 -17.60 5.55 -0.77
N VAL A 84 -16.58 5.04 -0.07
CA VAL A 84 -15.16 5.27 -0.36
C VAL A 84 -14.56 3.93 -0.73
N VAL A 85 -13.97 3.84 -1.92
CA VAL A 85 -13.59 2.55 -2.54
C VAL A 85 -12.08 2.37 -2.64
N GLY A 86 -11.65 1.12 -2.60
CA GLY A 86 -10.24 0.74 -2.64
C GLY A 86 -9.99 -0.53 -1.83
N ASN A 87 -9.29 -1.50 -2.42
CA ASN A 87 -8.86 -2.73 -1.77
C ASN A 87 -7.36 -2.99 -1.98
N PHE A 88 -6.73 -3.72 -1.07
CA PHE A 88 -5.31 -4.12 -1.17
C PHE A 88 -5.12 -5.63 -1.36
N ALA A 89 -6.16 -6.43 -1.11
CA ALA A 89 -6.20 -7.87 -1.33
C ALA A 89 -7.34 -8.23 -2.30
N SER A 90 -7.28 -9.41 -2.90
CA SER A 90 -8.26 -9.94 -3.86
C SER A 90 -9.63 -10.21 -3.24
N THR A 91 -9.72 -10.36 -1.91
CA THR A 91 -11.00 -10.45 -1.17
C THR A 91 -10.96 -9.66 0.16
N PRO A 92 -12.11 -9.26 0.74
CA PRO A 92 -12.18 -8.37 1.91
C PRO A 92 -11.58 -8.88 3.22
N ASP A 93 -11.46 -10.21 3.37
CA ASP A 93 -11.02 -10.86 4.62
C ASP A 93 -9.67 -11.59 4.44
N SER A 94 -8.86 -11.11 3.49
CA SER A 94 -7.54 -11.65 3.20
C SER A 94 -6.42 -10.73 3.65
N VAL A 95 -5.28 -11.33 3.95
CA VAL A 95 -4.02 -10.64 4.18
C VAL A 95 -3.06 -10.95 3.03
N VAL A 96 -2.28 -9.97 2.60
CA VAL A 96 -1.36 -10.13 1.47
C VAL A 96 0.02 -10.61 1.92
N HIS A 97 0.70 -11.35 1.03
CA HIS A 97 2.07 -11.81 1.23
C HIS A 97 3.11 -10.83 0.65
N TYR A 98 4.23 -10.65 1.38
CA TYR A 98 5.33 -9.76 0.98
C TYR A 98 6.66 -10.52 0.89
N PRO A 99 6.87 -11.31 -0.19
CA PRO A 99 8.01 -12.20 -0.28
C PRO A 99 9.34 -11.45 -0.43
N GLU A 100 9.33 -10.17 -0.82
CA GLU A 100 10.55 -9.36 -0.93
C GLU A 100 11.21 -9.03 0.42
N PHE A 101 10.49 -9.15 1.54
CA PHE A 101 11.04 -8.88 2.87
C PHE A 101 11.53 -10.15 3.55
N ALA A 102 10.59 -11.00 3.95
CA ALA A 102 10.84 -12.22 4.70
C ALA A 102 9.68 -13.20 4.48
N TRP A 103 9.99 -14.38 3.95
CA TRP A 103 8.96 -15.33 3.54
C TRP A 103 9.05 -16.70 4.21
N LYS A 104 10.24 -17.17 4.62
CA LYS A 104 10.43 -18.52 5.20
C LYS A 104 9.56 -18.82 6.42
N TRP A 105 9.23 -17.79 7.21
CA TRP A 105 8.34 -17.97 8.35
C TRP A 105 6.89 -18.17 7.91
N VAL A 106 6.44 -17.51 6.83
CA VAL A 106 5.09 -17.65 6.28
C VAL A 106 4.87 -19.06 5.75
N GLU A 107 5.82 -19.59 4.97
CA GLU A 107 5.75 -21.00 4.53
C GLU A 107 5.64 -21.93 5.74
N ARG A 108 6.55 -21.79 6.73
CA ARG A 108 6.54 -22.64 7.92
C ARG A 108 5.19 -22.59 8.64
N GLU A 109 4.67 -21.40 8.96
CA GLU A 109 3.45 -21.27 9.76
C GLU A 109 2.17 -21.66 9.01
N THR A 110 2.21 -21.71 7.66
CA THR A 110 1.08 -22.11 6.81
C THR A 110 1.08 -23.60 6.43
N GLU A 111 2.13 -24.36 6.80
CA GLU A 111 2.16 -25.82 6.65
C GLU A 111 1.10 -26.52 7.54
N PRO A 112 0.60 -27.71 7.14
CA PRO A 112 -0.37 -28.47 7.93
C PRO A 112 0.09 -28.70 9.38
N GLY A 113 -0.80 -28.43 10.34
CA GLY A 113 -0.52 -28.58 11.77
C GLY A 113 0.05 -27.34 12.47
N ASN A 114 0.40 -26.28 11.73
CA ASN A 114 0.84 -25.01 12.30
C ASN A 114 -0.29 -23.98 12.43
N VAL A 115 0.00 -22.87 13.09
CA VAL A 115 -0.97 -21.86 13.56
C VAL A 115 -1.82 -21.29 12.42
N TYR A 116 -1.22 -21.08 11.24
CA TYR A 116 -1.86 -20.46 10.07
C TYR A 116 -2.16 -21.47 8.95
N SER A 117 -2.20 -22.76 9.27
CA SER A 117 -2.44 -23.84 8.28
C SER A 117 -3.75 -23.71 7.50
N GLU A 118 -4.78 -23.12 8.10
CA GLU A 118 -6.09 -22.89 7.48
C GLU A 118 -6.11 -21.68 6.52
N MET A 119 -5.06 -20.85 6.50
CA MET A 119 -5.00 -19.66 5.64
C MET A 119 -4.71 -19.99 4.18
N LEU A 120 -4.27 -21.22 3.89
CA LEU A 120 -3.98 -21.71 2.55
C LEU A 120 -4.50 -23.14 2.35
N THR A 121 -4.95 -23.40 1.13
CA THR A 121 -5.17 -24.77 0.62
C THR A 121 -3.83 -25.43 0.26
N ASP A 122 -3.84 -26.73 -0.03
CA ASP A 122 -2.64 -27.42 -0.54
C ASP A 122 -2.16 -26.87 -1.88
N GLU A 123 -3.07 -26.35 -2.71
CA GLU A 123 -2.72 -25.62 -3.92
C GLU A 123 -2.06 -24.28 -3.62
N GLY A 124 -2.64 -23.49 -2.71
CA GLY A 124 -2.06 -22.23 -2.25
C GLY A 124 -0.67 -22.41 -1.63
N ARG A 125 -0.43 -23.49 -0.87
CA ARG A 125 0.90 -23.83 -0.36
C ARG A 125 1.92 -24.15 -1.46
N ARG A 126 1.50 -24.82 -2.54
CA ARG A 126 2.37 -25.09 -3.70
C ARG A 126 2.72 -23.79 -4.43
N GLU A 127 1.73 -22.94 -4.65
CA GLU A 127 1.92 -21.63 -5.26
C GLU A 127 2.85 -20.73 -4.42
N LEU A 128 2.61 -20.67 -3.10
CA LEU A 128 3.46 -19.91 -2.17
C LEU A 128 4.93 -20.32 -2.32
N LYS A 129 5.22 -21.63 -2.34
CA LYS A 129 6.58 -22.15 -2.52
C LYS A 129 7.19 -21.77 -3.86
N GLU A 130 6.40 -21.78 -4.94
CA GLU A 130 6.87 -21.35 -6.26
C GLU A 130 7.25 -19.86 -6.25
N ILE A 131 6.38 -19.01 -5.70
CA ILE A 131 6.62 -17.57 -5.54
C ILE A 131 7.88 -17.36 -4.71
N ASP A 132 7.94 -17.92 -3.51
CA ASP A 132 9.00 -17.70 -2.53
C ASP A 132 10.37 -18.21 -3.00
N SER A 133 10.39 -19.26 -3.82
CA SER A 133 11.63 -19.78 -4.42
C SER A 133 12.38 -18.73 -5.26
N TYR A 134 11.65 -17.84 -5.95
CA TYR A 134 12.26 -16.73 -6.70
C TYR A 134 12.95 -15.74 -5.75
N TRP A 135 12.42 -15.56 -4.55
CA TRP A 135 12.87 -14.57 -3.57
C TRP A 135 13.98 -15.08 -2.66
N ASP A 136 14.39 -16.34 -2.70
CA ASP A 136 15.39 -16.89 -1.78
C ASP A 136 16.71 -16.09 -1.76
N LYS A 137 17.14 -15.60 -2.93
CA LYS A 137 18.36 -14.79 -3.05
C LYS A 137 18.11 -13.29 -3.06
N LEU A 138 16.87 -12.84 -3.10
CA LEU A 138 16.49 -11.43 -3.29
C LEU A 138 15.85 -10.80 -2.06
N ALA A 139 15.23 -11.60 -1.18
CA ALA A 139 14.54 -11.09 0.00
C ALA A 139 15.50 -10.36 0.96
N VAL A 140 15.08 -9.20 1.46
CA VAL A 140 15.90 -8.33 2.33
C VAL A 140 16.45 -9.09 3.52
N HIS A 141 15.61 -9.86 4.22
CA HIS A 141 16.00 -10.67 5.37
C HIS A 141 17.06 -11.72 5.03
N HIS A 142 16.97 -12.33 3.84
CA HIS A 142 17.95 -13.30 3.37
C HIS A 142 19.27 -12.64 2.97
N ILE A 143 19.23 -11.43 2.42
CA ILE A 143 20.42 -10.63 2.12
C ILE A 143 21.13 -10.27 3.42
N PHE A 144 20.41 -9.74 4.42
CA PHE A 144 20.98 -9.41 5.73
C PHE A 144 21.63 -10.62 6.41
N LYS A 145 20.96 -11.77 6.41
CA LYS A 145 21.50 -13.01 6.98
C LYS A 145 22.81 -13.49 6.32
N ARG A 146 23.07 -13.10 5.06
CA ARG A 146 24.31 -13.42 4.35
C ARG A 146 25.45 -12.47 4.68
N ILE A 147 25.14 -11.21 5.03
CA ILE A 147 26.12 -10.16 5.32
C ILE A 147 26.50 -10.17 6.80
N ILE A 148 25.54 -10.38 7.70
CA ILE A 148 25.75 -10.32 9.15
C ILE A 148 26.51 -11.59 9.61
N PRO A 149 27.67 -11.46 10.28
CA PRO A 149 28.40 -12.61 10.80
C PRO A 149 27.61 -13.40 11.82
N LYS A 150 27.79 -14.74 11.82
CA LYS A 150 27.17 -15.62 12.81
C LYS A 150 27.59 -15.19 14.23
N GLY A 151 26.63 -15.06 15.14
CA GLY A 151 26.88 -14.70 16.54
C GLY A 151 26.83 -13.19 16.85
N VAL A 152 26.71 -12.31 15.84
CA VAL A 152 26.59 -10.84 16.02
C VAL A 152 25.12 -10.41 16.23
N ALA A 153 24.34 -11.28 16.88
CA ALA A 153 22.93 -11.14 17.21
C ALA A 153 21.92 -11.37 16.06
N ASP A 154 21.09 -12.40 16.26
CA ASP A 154 19.79 -12.59 15.59
C ASP A 154 18.84 -11.39 15.83
N GLU A 155 19.18 -10.47 16.75
CA GLU A 155 18.44 -9.24 17.06
C GLU A 155 18.57 -8.15 15.98
N ILE A 156 19.71 -8.06 15.27
CA ILE A 156 19.89 -7.08 14.15
C ILE A 156 18.93 -7.38 12.99
N VAL A 157 18.44 -8.61 12.92
CA VAL A 157 17.61 -9.10 11.82
C VAL A 157 16.12 -8.71 11.99
N TYR A 158 15.72 -8.22 13.16
CA TYR A 158 14.38 -7.65 13.40
C TYR A 158 14.22 -6.19 12.98
N VAL A 159 15.14 -5.65 12.17
CA VAL A 159 14.89 -4.41 11.43
C VAL A 159 13.87 -4.71 10.32
N PHE A 160 12.64 -5.01 10.74
CA PHE A 160 11.46 -4.65 9.98
C PHE A 160 11.52 -3.14 9.88
N ASN A 161 11.76 -2.60 8.68
CA ASN A 161 11.59 -1.19 8.40
C ASN A 161 10.08 -0.86 8.46
N TRP A 162 9.50 -0.87 9.66
CA TRP A 162 8.23 -0.22 9.97
C TRP A 162 8.47 1.30 9.92
N GLU A 163 8.91 1.80 8.76
CA GLU A 163 9.04 3.22 8.52
C GLU A 163 7.62 3.77 8.33
N CYS A 164 7.16 4.56 9.29
CA CYS A 164 5.92 5.32 9.14
C CYS A 164 6.19 6.52 8.23
N ALA A 165 6.05 6.36 6.92
CA ALA A 165 6.07 7.49 6.01
C ALA A 165 4.64 8.00 5.81
N THR A 166 4.36 9.22 6.28
CA THR A 166 3.08 9.89 5.98
C THR A 166 3.27 10.74 4.73
N PRO A 167 2.57 10.47 3.61
CA PRO A 167 2.59 11.33 2.44
C PRO A 167 2.23 12.78 2.81
N ASN A 168 2.78 13.74 2.08
CA ASN A 168 2.42 15.14 2.25
C ASN A 168 1.02 15.41 1.64
N TYR A 169 -0.03 14.99 2.35
CA TYR A 169 -1.42 15.12 1.91
C TYR A 169 -1.83 16.58 1.71
N GLN A 170 -1.26 17.53 2.46
CA GLN A 170 -1.51 18.95 2.22
C GLN A 170 -1.09 19.36 0.80
N LYS A 171 0.12 18.98 0.38
CA LYS A 171 0.59 19.24 -0.98
C LYS A 171 -0.22 18.48 -2.02
N ILE A 172 -0.49 17.20 -1.79
CA ILE A 172 -1.29 16.37 -2.70
C ILE A 172 -2.68 16.99 -2.91
N PHE A 173 -3.32 17.47 -1.84
CA PHE A 173 -4.64 18.10 -1.92
C PHE A 173 -4.62 19.46 -2.61
N GLN A 174 -3.46 20.13 -2.68
CA GLN A 174 -3.31 21.40 -3.40
C GLN A 174 -3.07 21.23 -4.90
N ILE A 175 -2.29 20.22 -5.32
CA ILE A 175 -1.82 20.11 -6.72
C ILE A 175 -2.14 18.78 -7.41
N GLY A 176 -2.69 17.80 -6.69
CA GLY A 176 -2.92 16.44 -7.18
C GLY A 176 -1.63 15.69 -7.49
N LEU A 177 -1.74 14.40 -7.83
CA LEU A 177 -0.57 13.63 -8.29
C LEU A 177 -0.05 14.16 -9.63
N LYS A 178 -0.93 14.74 -10.47
CA LYS A 178 -0.54 15.39 -11.73
C LYS A 178 0.41 16.57 -11.51
N GLY A 179 0.17 17.39 -10.49
CA GLY A 179 1.09 18.48 -10.14
C GLY A 179 2.47 17.97 -9.73
N ILE A 180 2.53 16.87 -8.98
CA ILE A 180 3.80 16.24 -8.57
C ILE A 180 4.53 15.65 -9.79
N ILE A 181 3.81 15.02 -10.73
CA ILE A 181 4.38 14.55 -12.01
C ILE A 181 4.99 15.73 -12.79
N GLN A 182 4.29 16.86 -12.89
CA GLN A 182 4.80 18.04 -13.57
C GLN A 182 6.05 18.63 -12.90
N GLU A 183 6.12 18.63 -11.56
CA GLU A 183 7.33 19.03 -10.83
C GLU A 183 8.50 18.08 -11.12
N ALA A 184 8.26 16.76 -11.16
CA ALA A 184 9.28 15.78 -11.49
C ALA A 184 9.81 15.97 -12.92
N GLN A 185 8.92 16.20 -13.90
CA GLN A 185 9.28 16.49 -15.29
C GLN A 185 10.13 17.77 -15.40
N LYS A 186 9.71 18.87 -14.76
CA LYS A 186 10.50 20.13 -14.71
C LYS A 186 11.86 19.92 -14.05
N ARG A 187 11.95 19.08 -13.01
CA ARG A 187 13.23 18.75 -12.36
C ARG A 187 14.16 18.00 -13.31
N LYS A 188 13.64 17.08 -14.13
CA LYS A 188 14.42 16.38 -15.17
C LYS A 188 14.99 17.36 -16.20
N GLU A 189 14.18 18.29 -16.71
CA GLU A 189 14.66 19.33 -17.64
C GLU A 189 15.79 20.16 -17.03
N ARG A 190 15.68 20.49 -15.73
CA ARG A 190 16.73 21.19 -14.99
C ARG A 190 17.99 20.34 -14.81
N LEU A 191 17.89 19.02 -14.60
CA LEU A 191 19.06 18.14 -14.50
C LEU A 191 19.89 18.15 -15.78
N VAL A 192 19.24 18.22 -16.95
CA VAL A 192 19.96 18.31 -18.24
C VAL A 192 20.81 19.57 -18.29
N LYS A 193 20.25 20.72 -17.87
CA LYS A 193 20.99 21.99 -17.81
C LYS A 193 22.15 21.91 -16.81
N GLU A 194 21.92 21.36 -15.62
CA GLU A 194 22.94 21.19 -14.59
C GLU A 194 24.10 20.30 -15.06
N LEU A 195 23.82 19.25 -15.86
CA LEU A 195 24.85 18.39 -16.44
C LEU A 195 25.68 19.13 -17.50
N VAL A 196 25.01 19.83 -18.42
CA VAL A 196 25.68 20.60 -19.50
C VAL A 196 26.55 21.73 -18.94
N GLU A 197 26.09 22.39 -17.88
CA GLU A 197 26.82 23.45 -17.18
C GLU A 197 27.92 22.92 -16.26
N GLY A 198 28.11 21.59 -16.15
CA GLY A 198 29.12 20.96 -15.30
C GLY A 198 28.85 21.08 -13.80
N LYS A 199 27.61 21.39 -13.38
CA LYS A 199 27.21 21.51 -11.97
C LYS A 199 27.00 20.16 -11.29
N ILE A 200 26.68 19.13 -12.08
CA ILE A 200 26.59 17.73 -11.64
C ILE A 200 27.37 16.85 -12.61
N ASN A 201 27.83 15.69 -12.13
CA ASN A 201 28.49 14.71 -12.98
C ASN A 201 27.48 13.73 -13.61
N GLY A 202 27.97 12.89 -14.53
CA GLY A 202 27.13 11.91 -15.23
C GLY A 202 26.49 10.87 -14.31
N GLU A 203 27.19 10.42 -13.27
CA GLU A 203 26.64 9.44 -12.32
C GLU A 203 25.45 10.00 -11.55
N GLU A 204 25.58 11.23 -11.03
CA GLU A 204 24.53 11.94 -10.31
C GLU A 204 23.33 12.21 -11.21
N TYR A 205 23.57 12.61 -12.46
CA TYR A 205 22.52 12.80 -13.46
C TYR A 205 21.73 11.51 -13.69
N VAL A 206 22.42 10.38 -13.92
CA VAL A 206 21.78 9.08 -14.16
C VAL A 206 20.94 8.65 -12.97
N LYS A 207 21.51 8.68 -11.74
CA LYS A 207 20.79 8.31 -10.52
C LYS A 207 19.53 9.15 -10.29
N LYS A 208 19.65 10.48 -10.41
CA LYS A 208 18.51 11.39 -10.21
C LYS A 208 17.44 11.26 -11.30
N THR A 209 17.85 11.06 -12.55
CA THR A 209 16.92 10.87 -13.67
C THR A 209 16.12 9.60 -13.48
N MET A 210 16.77 8.48 -13.16
CA MET A 210 16.10 7.21 -12.92
C MET A 210 15.14 7.27 -11.73
N PHE A 211 15.52 7.98 -10.66
CA PHE A 211 14.60 8.22 -9.54
C PHE A 211 13.35 9.00 -9.98
N LEU A 212 13.51 10.08 -10.75
CA LEU A 212 12.38 10.87 -11.26
C LEU A 212 11.51 10.08 -12.23
N ASP A 213 12.10 9.24 -13.07
CA ASP A 213 11.38 8.31 -13.93
C ASP A 213 10.53 7.33 -13.12
N SER A 214 11.12 6.73 -12.09
CA SER A 214 10.40 5.87 -11.14
C SER A 214 9.23 6.60 -10.47
N VAL A 215 9.42 7.84 -10.03
CA VAL A 215 8.35 8.67 -9.43
C VAL A 215 7.21 8.88 -10.42
N ILE A 216 7.51 9.24 -11.68
CA ILE A 216 6.48 9.46 -12.70
C ILE A 216 5.70 8.16 -12.94
N ILE A 217 6.40 7.03 -13.12
CA ILE A 217 5.78 5.71 -13.35
C ILE A 217 4.77 5.35 -12.25
N VAL A 218 5.15 5.48 -10.96
CA VAL A 218 4.27 5.08 -9.86
C VAL A 218 3.08 6.03 -9.68
N LEU A 219 3.27 7.33 -9.92
CA LEU A 219 2.19 8.31 -9.82
C LEU A 219 1.17 8.14 -10.95
N GLU A 220 1.62 7.87 -12.16
CA GLU A 220 0.74 7.53 -13.29
C GLU A 220 -0.02 6.22 -13.03
N ALA A 221 0.64 5.20 -12.47
CA ALA A 221 -0.01 3.95 -12.10
C ALA A 221 -1.09 4.15 -11.02
N ALA A 222 -0.84 4.97 -10.00
CA ALA A 222 -1.82 5.31 -8.96
C ALA A 222 -3.06 6.03 -9.54
N ILE A 223 -2.85 6.94 -10.49
CA ILE A 223 -3.95 7.62 -11.22
C ILE A 223 -4.76 6.60 -12.03
N ASN A 224 -4.08 5.72 -12.78
CA ASN A 224 -4.75 4.72 -13.59
C ASN A 224 -5.53 3.71 -12.74
N TRP A 225 -5.01 3.34 -11.57
CA TRP A 225 -5.70 2.48 -10.63
C TRP A 225 -7.01 3.09 -10.12
N ALA A 226 -7.01 4.39 -9.77
CA ALA A 226 -8.25 5.11 -9.43
C ALA A 226 -9.25 5.05 -10.59
N LYS A 227 -8.79 5.26 -11.84
CA LYS A 227 -9.64 5.17 -13.03
C LYS A 227 -10.21 3.77 -13.26
N ARG A 228 -9.54 2.70 -12.80
CA ARG A 228 -10.11 1.34 -12.81
C ARG A 228 -11.34 1.25 -11.90
N TYR A 229 -11.31 1.84 -10.70
CA TYR A 229 -12.50 1.93 -9.84
C TYR A 229 -13.59 2.81 -10.46
N ALA A 230 -13.22 3.90 -11.13
CA ALA A 230 -14.18 4.73 -11.82
C ALA A 230 -14.96 3.95 -12.89
N LYS A 231 -14.24 3.15 -13.68
CA LYS A 231 -14.83 2.24 -14.68
C LYS A 231 -15.74 1.20 -14.02
N LEU A 232 -15.25 0.49 -13.00
CA LEU A 232 -16.03 -0.53 -12.29
C LEU A 232 -17.31 0.06 -11.66
N ALA A 233 -17.22 1.23 -11.03
CA ALA A 233 -18.37 1.89 -10.43
C ALA A 233 -19.44 2.26 -11.46
N ARG A 234 -19.05 2.67 -12.69
CA ARG A 234 -19.99 2.90 -13.80
C ARG A 234 -20.68 1.62 -14.23
N GLU A 235 -19.92 0.55 -14.43
CA GLU A 235 -20.47 -0.76 -14.83
C GLU A 235 -21.45 -1.33 -13.80
N LEU A 236 -21.20 -1.10 -12.51
CA LEU A 236 -22.11 -1.47 -11.44
C LEU A 236 -23.35 -0.56 -11.41
N ALA A 237 -23.19 0.76 -11.60
CA ALA A 237 -24.31 1.70 -11.64
C ALA A 237 -25.31 1.38 -12.76
N GLU A 238 -24.83 1.01 -13.94
CA GLU A 238 -25.67 0.62 -15.09
C GLU A 238 -26.58 -0.57 -14.79
N LYS A 239 -26.13 -1.49 -13.93
CA LYS A 239 -26.83 -2.73 -13.56
C LYS A 239 -27.61 -2.60 -12.25
N GLU A 240 -27.46 -1.49 -11.53
CA GLU A 240 -28.07 -1.29 -10.21
C GLU A 240 -29.53 -0.86 -10.34
N GLU A 241 -30.45 -1.60 -9.74
CA GLU A 241 -31.89 -1.31 -9.76
C GLU A 241 -32.28 -0.23 -8.74
N ASN A 242 -31.60 -0.19 -7.59
CA ASN A 242 -31.90 0.78 -6.55
C ASN A 242 -31.40 2.18 -6.95
N PRO A 243 -32.29 3.17 -7.13
CA PRO A 243 -31.90 4.50 -7.59
C PRO A 243 -30.98 5.25 -6.62
N VAL A 244 -31.03 4.94 -5.32
CA VAL A 244 -30.11 5.53 -4.33
C VAL A 244 -28.71 4.97 -4.53
N ARG A 245 -28.58 3.63 -4.56
CA ARG A 245 -27.29 2.98 -4.75
C ARG A 245 -26.66 3.32 -6.11
N ARG A 246 -27.47 3.44 -7.16
CA ARG A 246 -27.02 3.89 -8.48
C ARG A 246 -26.35 5.26 -8.41
N ARG A 247 -26.97 6.23 -7.73
CA ARG A 247 -26.39 7.59 -7.56
C ARG A 247 -25.10 7.57 -6.74
N GLU A 248 -25.01 6.72 -5.73
CA GLU A 248 -23.76 6.54 -4.96
C GLU A 248 -22.64 6.01 -5.85
N LEU A 249 -22.90 4.98 -6.67
CA LEU A 249 -21.94 4.41 -7.61
C LEU A 249 -21.53 5.43 -8.70
N GLU A 250 -22.46 6.20 -9.23
CA GLU A 250 -22.15 7.31 -10.14
C GLU A 250 -21.27 8.39 -9.49
N THR A 251 -21.47 8.64 -8.20
CA THR A 251 -20.64 9.58 -7.42
C THR A 251 -19.24 9.03 -7.22
N ILE A 252 -19.11 7.75 -6.84
CA ILE A 252 -17.82 7.04 -6.75
C ILE A 252 -17.09 7.12 -8.09
N ALA A 253 -17.78 6.87 -9.19
CA ALA A 253 -17.20 6.94 -10.52
C ALA A 253 -16.62 8.33 -10.83
N LYS A 254 -17.39 9.39 -10.58
CA LYS A 254 -16.93 10.78 -10.78
C LYS A 254 -15.75 11.13 -9.89
N ASN A 255 -15.78 10.71 -8.63
CA ASN A 255 -14.71 10.97 -7.67
C ASN A 255 -13.41 10.28 -8.10
N CYS A 256 -13.44 8.97 -8.38
CA CYS A 256 -12.27 8.20 -8.79
C CYS A 256 -11.73 8.56 -10.19
N GLU A 257 -12.54 9.19 -11.04
CA GLU A 257 -12.06 9.76 -12.31
C GLU A 257 -11.30 11.07 -12.11
N TRP A 258 -11.63 11.82 -11.05
CA TRP A 258 -11.01 13.11 -10.73
C TRP A 258 -9.78 12.97 -9.81
N VAL A 259 -9.92 12.28 -8.67
CA VAL A 259 -8.86 12.05 -7.69
C VAL A 259 -8.27 10.64 -7.84
N PRO A 260 -6.96 10.45 -7.60
CA PRO A 260 -5.99 11.42 -7.05
C PRO A 260 -5.24 12.25 -8.12
N GLU A 261 -5.62 12.17 -9.40
CA GLU A 261 -4.96 12.94 -10.47
C GLU A 261 -4.97 14.44 -10.17
N ASN A 262 -6.14 14.96 -9.78
CA ASN A 262 -6.39 16.38 -9.56
C ASN A 262 -6.64 16.68 -8.07
N PRO A 263 -6.52 17.96 -7.65
CA PRO A 263 -6.90 18.40 -6.30
C PRO A 263 -8.35 18.04 -5.96
N PRO A 264 -8.65 17.43 -4.79
CA PRO A 264 -10.02 17.21 -4.37
C PRO A 264 -10.76 18.54 -4.22
N ARG A 265 -12.07 18.52 -4.51
CA ARG A 265 -12.97 19.69 -4.53
C ARG A 265 -13.99 19.64 -3.40
N THR A 266 -14.34 18.44 -2.97
CA THR A 266 -15.32 18.09 -1.93
C THR A 266 -14.64 17.24 -0.86
N LEU A 267 -15.28 17.10 0.30
CA LEU A 267 -14.82 16.21 1.37
C LEU A 267 -14.79 14.75 0.91
N HIS A 268 -15.76 14.33 0.10
CA HIS A 268 -15.80 12.96 -0.44
C HIS A 268 -14.62 12.69 -1.36
N GLU A 269 -14.27 13.63 -2.25
CA GLU A 269 -13.07 13.52 -3.07
C GLU A 269 -11.78 13.50 -2.23
N ALA A 270 -11.70 14.30 -1.16
CA ALA A 270 -10.55 14.30 -0.26
C ALA A 270 -10.38 12.95 0.45
N LEU A 271 -11.47 12.37 0.97
CA LEU A 271 -11.48 11.04 1.59
C LEU A 271 -11.11 9.95 0.60
N GLN A 272 -11.65 9.99 -0.61
CA GLN A 272 -11.34 9.03 -1.67
C GLN A 272 -9.87 9.13 -2.13
N CYS A 273 -9.34 10.35 -2.28
CA CYS A 273 -7.95 10.61 -2.62
C CYS A 273 -7.01 10.04 -1.56
N TYR A 274 -7.29 10.38 -0.30
CA TYR A 274 -6.54 9.87 0.85
C TYR A 274 -6.57 8.34 0.90
N TRP A 275 -7.74 7.72 0.80
CA TRP A 275 -7.88 6.28 0.94
C TRP A 275 -7.08 5.50 -0.11
N LEU A 276 -7.14 5.92 -1.38
CA LEU A 276 -6.37 5.28 -2.45
C LEU A 276 -4.86 5.38 -2.20
N ILE A 277 -4.35 6.55 -1.84
CA ILE A 277 -2.92 6.75 -1.58
C ILE A 277 -2.49 5.99 -0.32
N HIS A 278 -3.32 6.01 0.72
CA HIS A 278 -3.09 5.31 1.97
C HIS A 278 -2.97 3.80 1.73
N LEU A 279 -3.86 3.22 0.93
CA LEU A 279 -3.79 1.81 0.54
C LEU A 279 -2.49 1.46 -0.19
N ILE A 280 -2.10 2.29 -1.17
CA ILE A 280 -0.84 2.08 -1.90
C ILE A 280 0.35 2.05 -0.95
N VAL A 281 0.47 3.06 -0.08
CA VAL A 281 1.64 3.25 0.77
C VAL A 281 1.69 2.26 1.93
N ASN A 282 0.56 1.95 2.56
CA ASN A 282 0.50 1.19 3.82
C ASN A 282 0.16 -0.29 3.67
N PHE A 283 -0.35 -0.71 2.51
CA PHE A 283 -0.84 -2.08 2.32
C PHE A 283 -0.49 -2.74 0.98
N ILE A 284 -0.14 -1.99 -0.06
CA ILE A 284 0.20 -2.59 -1.36
C ILE A 284 1.72 -2.62 -1.55
N GLU A 285 2.38 -1.48 -1.36
CA GLU A 285 3.82 -1.37 -1.56
C GLU A 285 4.60 -1.96 -0.37
N LEU A 286 4.18 -1.61 0.85
CA LEU A 286 4.83 -1.99 2.10
C LEU A 286 3.80 -2.21 3.20
N PRO A 287 3.98 -3.20 4.09
CA PRO A 287 3.18 -3.30 5.30
C PRO A 287 3.68 -2.27 6.31
N MET A 288 3.01 -1.11 6.38
CA MET A 288 3.36 -0.05 7.34
C MET A 288 2.49 -0.13 8.60
N VAL A 289 3.02 0.36 9.72
CA VAL A 289 2.27 0.51 10.98
C VAL A 289 2.02 1.98 11.25
N GLY A 290 0.78 2.31 11.56
CA GLY A 290 0.40 3.66 11.97
C GLY A 290 0.21 4.62 10.80
N ASP A 291 -0.44 5.73 11.12
CA ASP A 291 -0.75 6.79 10.18
C ASP A 291 -0.57 8.13 10.91
N GLY A 292 0.33 8.95 10.40
CA GLY A 292 0.69 10.25 10.99
C GLY A 292 -0.12 11.41 10.43
N ILE A 293 -1.14 11.15 9.59
CA ILE A 293 -1.91 12.22 8.98
C ILE A 293 -2.67 13.03 10.03
N ARG A 294 -2.57 14.35 9.91
CA ARG A 294 -3.41 15.31 10.65
C ARG A 294 -4.76 15.45 9.95
N PHE A 295 -5.66 14.49 10.18
CA PHE A 295 -7.00 14.50 9.57
C PHE A 295 -7.75 15.80 9.82
N ASP A 296 -7.69 16.30 11.06
CA ASP A 296 -8.27 17.58 11.44
C ASP A 296 -7.74 18.73 10.57
N VAL A 297 -6.44 18.79 10.30
CA VAL A 297 -5.85 19.88 9.52
C VAL A 297 -6.09 19.72 8.02
N CYS A 298 -5.93 18.51 7.49
CA CYS A 298 -5.96 18.27 6.04
C CYS A 298 -7.40 18.29 5.48
N PHE A 299 -8.40 17.88 6.27
CA PHE A 299 -9.78 17.71 5.79
C PHE A 299 -10.71 18.83 6.23
N ASN A 300 -10.40 19.59 7.28
CA ASN A 300 -11.27 20.67 7.76
C ASN A 300 -11.63 21.71 6.68
N PRO A 301 -10.71 22.15 5.78
CA PRO A 301 -11.09 23.08 4.71
C PRO A 301 -12.15 22.53 3.74
N TYR A 302 -12.25 21.22 3.59
CA TYR A 302 -13.27 20.56 2.78
C TYR A 302 -14.56 20.35 3.57
N TYR A 303 -14.45 19.98 4.84
CA TYR A 303 -15.59 19.79 5.74
C TYR A 303 -16.35 21.10 6.03
N GLU A 304 -15.65 22.22 6.21
CA GLU A 304 -16.31 23.52 6.45
C GLU A 304 -17.00 24.11 5.21
N LYS A 305 -16.62 23.63 4.03
CA LYS A 305 -17.10 24.15 2.74
C LYS A 305 -18.30 23.38 2.18
N ASP A 306 -18.35 22.07 2.38
CA ASP A 306 -19.46 21.18 1.96
C ASP A 306 -20.65 21.26 2.93
#